data_AF-A0A804IQ58-F1
#
_entry.id   AF-A0A804IQ58-F1
#
_cell.length_a   1.000
_cell.length_b   1.000
_cell.length_c   1.000
_cell.angle_alpha   90.00
_cell.angle_beta   90.00
_cell.angle_gamma   90.00
#
_symmetry.space_group_name_H-M   'P 1'
#
loop_
_entity.id
_entity.type
_entity.pdbx_description
1 polymer ?
#
loop_
_entity_poly.entity_id
_entity_poly.type
_entity_poly.pdbx_seq_one_letter_code
_entity_poly.pdbx_strand_id
1 'polypeptide(L)' 'MAHYYRGCHVGNVVDGEYRVLGVFKLRVVDSSTFHRSPGTNPQETVMMMDRYMGVKILRERLGRAAGDL' A
#
# COMPACT_ATOMS: atom_id res chain seq x y z
N MET A 1 22.50 -4.93 -4.61
CA MET A 1 21.27 -4.13 -4.41
C MET A 1 20.09 -5.01 -4.79
N ALA A 2 19.36 -5.54 -3.81
CA ALA A 2 18.23 -6.48 -4.01
C ALA A 2 16.90 -5.74 -3.79
N HIS A 3 16.63 -4.72 -4.60
CA HIS A 3 15.48 -3.83 -4.45
C HIS A 3 14.52 -4.10 -5.60
N TYR A 4 13.97 -5.31 -5.67
CA TYR A 4 12.92 -5.58 -6.65
C TYR A 4 11.65 -4.83 -6.22
N TYR A 5 11.09 -4.07 -7.16
CA TYR A 5 9.83 -3.35 -7.04
C TYR A 5 9.14 -3.44 -8.41
N ARG A 6 7.82 -3.18 -8.46
CA ARG A 6 6.89 -3.37 -9.62
C ARG A 6 6.20 -4.75 -9.70
N GLY A 7 5.16 -4.81 -10.54
CA GLY A 7 4.33 -5.99 -10.81
C GLY A 7 2.84 -5.75 -10.60
N CYS A 8 2.49 -4.75 -9.78
CA CYS A 8 1.12 -4.40 -9.39
C CYS A 8 0.89 -2.88 -9.47
N HIS A 9 1.21 -2.28 -10.62
CA HIS A 9 1.19 -0.81 -10.75
C HIS A 9 -0.20 -0.20 -10.49
N VAL A 10 -0.19 0.96 -9.82
CA VAL A 10 -1.37 1.82 -9.68
C VAL A 10 -1.83 2.29 -11.07
N GLY A 11 -3.14 2.22 -11.32
CA GLY A 11 -3.76 2.51 -12.61
C GLY A 11 -3.79 1.34 -13.59
N ASN A 12 -3.04 0.26 -13.34
CA ASN A 12 -3.02 -0.93 -14.19
C ASN A 12 -3.58 -2.19 -13.49
N VAL A 13 -3.20 -2.43 -12.23
CA VAL A 13 -3.62 -3.61 -11.45
C VAL A 13 -4.43 -3.20 -10.22
N VAL A 14 -4.04 -2.10 -9.57
CA VAL A 14 -4.76 -1.52 -8.44
C VAL A 14 -5.17 -0.06 -8.71
N ASP A 15 -6.21 0.41 -8.04
CA ASP A 15 -6.59 1.83 -8.05
C ASP A 15 -5.75 2.68 -7.07
N GLY A 16 -6.04 3.99 -6.98
CA GLY A 16 -5.35 4.91 -6.07
C GLY A 16 -5.59 4.63 -4.58
N GLU A 17 -6.52 3.73 -4.26
CA GLU A 17 -6.83 3.23 -2.92
C GLU A 17 -6.25 1.82 -2.69
N TYR A 18 -5.33 1.41 -3.56
CA TYR A 18 -4.65 0.12 -3.57
C TYR A 18 -5.62 -1.07 -3.70
N ARG A 19 -6.84 -0.86 -4.18
CA ARG A 19 -7.84 -1.91 -4.41
C ARG A 19 -7.56 -2.58 -5.74
N VAL A 20 -7.64 -3.91 -5.77
CA VAL A 20 -7.46 -4.67 -7.00
C VAL A 20 -8.63 -4.41 -7.95
N LEU A 21 -8.33 -4.00 -9.18
CA LEU A 21 -9.35 -3.67 -10.18
C LEU A 21 -10.22 -4.90 -10.48
N GLY A 22 -11.55 -4.71 -10.43
CA GLY A 22 -12.51 -5.78 -10.69
C GLY A 22 -12.68 -6.81 -9.56
N VAL A 23 -11.97 -6.68 -8.43
CA VAL A 23 -12.05 -7.61 -7.31
C VAL A 23 -12.55 -6.92 -6.04
N PHE A 24 -13.57 -7.50 -5.41
CA PHE A 24 -14.14 -6.95 -4.19
C PHE A 24 -13.31 -7.35 -2.96
N LYS A 25 -13.15 -6.41 -2.01
CA LYS A 25 -12.48 -6.62 -0.71
C LYS A 25 -11.01 -7.08 -0.76
N LEU A 26 -10.33 -6.91 -1.89
CA LEU A 26 -8.90 -7.21 -2.04
C LEU A 26 -8.07 -5.93 -2.28
N ARG A 27 -6.94 -5.81 -1.58
CA ARG A 27 -5.97 -4.72 -1.74
C ARG A 27 -4.54 -5.28 -1.77
N VAL A 28 -3.62 -4.59 -2.43
CA VAL A 28 -2.17 -4.92 -2.44
C VAL A 28 -1.37 -3.72 -1.96
N VAL A 29 -0.58 -3.93 -0.90
CA VAL A 29 0.26 -2.90 -0.28
C VAL A 29 1.63 -3.55 -0.06
N ASP A 30 2.54 -3.30 -1.01
CA ASP A 30 3.93 -3.78 -0.99
C ASP A 30 4.75 -3.02 -2.07
N SER A 31 6.02 -3.39 -2.26
CA SER A 31 6.90 -2.78 -3.26
C SER A 31 6.47 -3.05 -4.71
N SER A 32 5.57 -4.00 -4.97
CA SER A 32 5.09 -4.30 -6.33
C SER A 32 4.25 -3.16 -6.91
N THR A 33 3.75 -2.26 -6.05
CA THR A 33 2.93 -1.10 -6.42
C THR A 33 3.75 0.13 -6.87
N PHE A 34 5.06 0.14 -6.64
CA PHE A 34 5.90 1.30 -6.89
C PHE A 34 6.25 1.49 -8.37
N HIS A 35 6.13 2.72 -8.87
CA HIS A 35 6.65 3.10 -10.19
C HIS A 35 8.16 3.37 -10.20
N ARG A 36 8.79 3.53 -9.04
CA ARG A 36 10.24 3.72 -8.86
C ARG A 36 10.60 3.34 -7.42
N SER A 37 11.83 2.90 -7.17
CA SER A 37 12.28 2.65 -5.80
C SER A 37 12.19 3.95 -4.98
N PRO A 38 11.51 3.97 -3.83
CA PRO A 38 11.58 5.09 -2.91
C PRO A 38 12.92 5.11 -2.20
N GLY A 39 13.71 6.16 -2.44
CA GLY A 39 15.02 6.35 -1.82
C GLY A 39 16.05 5.27 -2.17
N THR A 40 17.19 5.34 -1.50
CA THR A 40 18.28 4.38 -1.70
C THR A 40 17.92 3.01 -1.13
N ASN A 41 17.28 2.94 0.05
CA ASN A 41 16.77 1.73 0.69
C ASN A 41 15.25 1.83 0.91
N PRO A 42 14.42 1.10 0.14
CA PRO A 42 12.97 1.26 0.15
C PRO A 42 12.28 0.62 1.36
N GLN A 43 13.01 -0.16 2.18
CA GLN A 43 12.44 -0.95 3.26
C GLN A 43 11.63 -0.08 4.26
N GLU A 44 12.18 1.06 4.68
CA GLU A 44 11.49 1.97 5.61
C GLU A 44 10.19 2.51 5.01
N THR A 45 10.21 2.89 3.73
CA THR A 45 9.02 3.39 3.05
C THR A 45 7.94 2.32 2.94
N VAL A 46 8.32 1.06 2.65
CA VAL A 46 7.37 -0.07 2.62
C VAL A 46 6.74 -0.28 4.00
N MET A 47 7.55 -0.36 5.06
CA MET A 47 7.05 -0.55 6.43
C MET A 47 6.07 0.56 6.86
N MET A 48 6.38 1.81 6.51
CA MET A 48 5.51 2.95 6.82
C MET A 48 4.18 2.87 6.05
N MET A 49 4.24 2.53 4.76
CA MET A 49 3.07 2.42 3.91
C MET A 49 2.11 1.33 4.39
N ASP A 50 2.63 0.18 4.84
CA ASP A 50 1.83 -0.91 5.40
C ASP A 50 1.04 -0.45 6.63
N ARG A 51 1.72 0.22 7.59
CA ARG A 51 1.07 0.78 8.78
C ARG A 51 0.03 1.83 8.40
N TYR A 52 0.36 2.74 7.47
CA TYR A 52 -0.54 3.81 7.02
C TYR A 52 -1.82 3.23 6.45
N MET A 53 -1.71 2.25 5.54
CA MET A 53 -2.90 1.66 4.92
C MET A 53 -3.71 0.85 5.93
N GLY A 54 -3.06 0.14 6.86
CA GLY A 54 -3.74 -0.52 7.97
C GLY A 54 -4.58 0.44 8.81
N VAL A 55 -4.01 1.59 9.20
CA VAL A 55 -4.75 2.64 9.95
C VAL A 55 -5.89 3.22 9.11
N LYS A 56 -5.65 3.51 7.82
CA LYS A 56 -6.69 4.02 6.92
C LYS A 56 -7.88 3.06 6.85
N ILE A 57 -7.64 1.76 6.70
CA ILE A 57 -8.67 0.72 6.67
C ILE A 57 -9.44 0.65 8.00
N LEU A 58 -8.73 0.74 9.13
CA LEU A 58 -9.37 0.76 10.45
C LEU A 58 -10.27 1.97 10.60
N ARG A 59 -9.79 3.16 10.21
CA ARG A 59 -10.56 4.40 10.30
C ARG A 59 -11.78 4.42 9.38
N GLU A 60 -11.67 3.82 8.19
CA GLU A 60 -12.80 3.61 7.27
C GLU A 60 -13.89 2.72 7.87
N ARG A 61 -13.52 1.73 8.70
CA ARG A 61 -14.45 0.73 9.25
C ARG A 61 -15.01 1.09 10.62
N LEU A 62 -14.18 1.69 11.47
CA LEU A 62 -14.44 1.84 12.91
C LEU A 62 -14.48 3.32 13.34
N GLY A 63 -14.22 4.26 12.43
CA GLY A 63 -14.18 5.69 12.71
C GLY A 63 -12.79 6.21 13.08
N ARG A 64 -12.67 7.55 13.20
CA ARG A 64 -11.37 8.25 13.27
C ARG A 64 -10.46 7.83 14.43
N ALA A 65 -11.04 7.45 15.57
CA ALA A 65 -10.29 7.03 16.76
C ALA A 65 -9.60 5.66 16.62
N ALA A 66 -9.91 4.91 15.56
CA ALA A 66 -9.29 3.61 15.33
C ALA A 66 -7.86 3.76 14.81
N GLY A 67 -6.92 3.01 15.39
CA GLY A 67 -5.52 2.99 14.97
C GLY A 67 -4.59 3.95 15.71
N ASP A 68 -5.10 4.70 16.69
CA ASP A 68 -4.37 5.66 17.54
C ASP A 68 -3.53 5.00 18.66
N LEU A 69 -3.08 3.74 18.45
CA LEU A 69 -2.17 3.00 19.34
C LEU A 69 -0.74 3.57 19.30
#